data_AF-A0A495QNI1-F1
#
_entry.id   AF-A0A495QNI1-F1
#
_cell.length_a   1.000
_cell.length_b   1.000
_cell.length_c   1.000
_cell.angle_alpha   90.00
_cell.angle_beta   90.00
_cell.angle_gamma   90.00
#
_symmetry.space_group_name_H-M   'P 1'
#
loop_
_entity.id
_entity.type
_entity.pdbx_description
1 polymer ?
#
loop_
_entity_poly.entity_id
_entity_poly.type
_entity_poly.pdbx_seq_one_letter_code
_entity_poly.pdbx_strand_id
1 'polypeptide(L)'
;MSIVGTVLQVILYFFLLFLIGRLILEVLQSFARQWKPTGVVLVIAEATYTVTDPPLKFLRRFIPPIRLGNVALDLSFTVLILVVWVLIIFVQRL
;
A
#
# COMPACT_ATOMS: atom_id res chain seq x y z
N MET A 1 -6.99 7.72 25.19
CA MET A 1 -5.99 7.94 24.12
C MET A 1 -4.64 8.19 24.76
N SER A 2 -3.85 7.14 24.94
CA SER A 2 -2.46 7.30 25.34
C SER A 2 -1.66 7.97 24.21
N ILE A 3 -0.62 8.73 24.53
CA ILE A 3 0.27 9.35 23.52
C ILE A 3 0.77 8.29 22.53
N VAL A 4 1.06 7.09 23.02
CA VAL A 4 1.50 5.93 22.22
C VAL A 4 0.44 5.53 21.18
N GLY A 5 -0.84 5.43 21.57
CA GLY A 5 -1.94 5.09 20.66
C GLY A 5 -2.11 6.13 19.55
N THR A 6 -2.02 7.42 19.89
CA THR A 6 -2.11 8.50 18.90
C THR A 6 -0.95 8.46 17.88
N VAL A 7 0.28 8.24 18.34
CA VAL A 7 1.45 8.14 17.44
C VAL A 7 1.31 6.94 16.49
N LEU A 8 0.91 5.77 17.01
CA LEU A 8 0.67 4.58 16.19
C LEU A 8 -0.41 4.81 15.14
N GLN A 9 -1.51 5.46 15.53
CA GLN A 9 -2.61 5.76 14.63
C GLN A 9 -2.18 6.70 13.49
N VAL A 10 -1.39 7.74 13.80
CA VAL A 10 -0.84 8.65 12.78
C VAL A 10 0.04 7.89 11.79
N ILE A 11 0.94 7.02 12.28
CA ILE A 11 1.80 6.20 11.42
C ILE A 11 0.98 5.31 10.50
N LEU A 12 -0.06 4.65 11.02
CA LEU A 12 -0.94 3.79 10.22
C LEU A 12 -1.69 4.57 9.14
N TYR A 13 -2.15 5.80 9.43
CA TYR A 13 -2.76 6.66 8.40
C TYR A 13 -1.77 7.10 7.33
N PHE A 14 -0.53 7.45 7.71
CA PHE A 14 0.52 7.74 6.73
C PHE A 14 0.81 6.53 5.85
N PHE A 15 0.88 5.34 6.43
CA PHE A 15 1.05 4.11 5.66
C PHE A 15 -0.11 3.86 4.68
N LEU A 16 -1.35 4.15 5.11
CA LEU A 16 -2.54 4.06 4.25
C LEU A 16 -2.46 5.06 3.09
N LEU A 17 -1.96 6.28 3.33
CA LEU A 17 -1.69 7.27 2.27
C LEU A 17 -0.69 6.73 1.25
N PHE A 18 0.38 6.06 1.67
CA PHE A 18 1.33 5.41 0.77
C PHE A 18 0.68 4.28 -0.05
N LEU A 19 -0.19 3.47 0.56
CA LEU A 19 -0.94 2.44 -0.18
C LEU A 19 -1.83 3.05 -1.27
N ILE A 20 -2.51 4.16 -0.97
CA ILE A 20 -3.31 4.88 -1.96
C ILE A 20 -2.40 5.45 -3.05
N GLY A 21 -1.27 6.06 -2.69
CA GLY A 21 -0.28 6.55 -3.65
C GLY A 21 0.19 5.45 -4.60
N ARG A 22 0.47 4.25 -4.07
CA ARG A 22 0.86 3.08 -4.86
C ARG A 22 -0.25 2.69 -5.84
N LEU A 23 -1.50 2.60 -5.38
CA LEU A 23 -2.64 2.27 -6.23
C LEU A 23 -2.77 3.28 -7.38
N ILE A 24 -2.63 4.58 -7.09
CA ILE A 24 -2.67 5.63 -8.11
C ILE A 24 -1.55 5.42 -9.12
N LEU A 25 -0.31 5.16 -8.67
CA LEU A 25 0.84 4.95 -9.56
C LEU A 25 0.68 3.70 -10.44
N GLU A 26 0.14 2.61 -9.90
CA GLU A 26 -0.16 1.39 -10.64
C GLU A 26 -1.24 1.65 -11.70
N VAL A 27 -2.31 2.36 -11.34
CA VAL A 27 -3.37 2.77 -12.26
C VAL A 27 -2.81 3.68 -13.36
N LEU A 28 -2.01 4.69 -13.01
CA LEU A 28 -1.40 5.63 -13.96
C LEU A 28 -0.52 4.92 -14.98
N GLN A 29 0.32 3.98 -14.54
CA GLN A 29 1.14 3.15 -15.41
C GLN A 29 0.32 2.19 -16.27
N SER A 30 -0.80 1.66 -15.75
CA SER A 30 -1.68 0.78 -16.52
C SER A 30 -2.35 1.51 -17.69
N PHE A 31 -2.75 2.77 -17.48
CA PHE A 31 -3.33 3.63 -18.51
C PHE A 31 -2.28 4.14 -19.49
N ALA A 32 -1.12 4.58 -18.99
CA ALA A 32 -0.02 5.08 -19.80
C ALA A 32 1.19 4.14 -19.69
N ARG A 33 1.15 2.99 -20.38
CA ARG A 33 2.23 1.97 -20.34
C ARG A 33 3.61 2.50 -20.76
N GLN A 34 3.66 3.59 -21.52
CA GLN A 34 4.90 4.23 -21.96
C GLN A 34 5.40 5.30 -20.97
N TRP A 35 4.56 5.71 -20.02
CA TRP A 35 4.88 6.73 -19.04
C TRP A 35 5.87 6.17 -18.03
N LYS A 36 6.97 6.89 -17.83
CA LYS A 36 7.95 6.65 -16.78
C LYS A 36 7.96 7.86 -15.86
N PRO A 37 7.89 7.69 -14.53
CA PRO A 37 8.01 8.82 -13.62
C PRO A 37 9.40 9.45 -13.76
N THR A 38 9.46 10.77 -13.91
CA THR A 38 10.71 11.54 -14.03
C THR A 38 10.74 12.69 -13.02
N GLY A 39 11.95 13.13 -12.65
CA GLY A 39 12.14 14.23 -11.70
C GLY A 39 11.53 13.96 -10.34
N VAL A 40 10.76 14.92 -9.81
CA VAL A 40 10.15 14.85 -8.48
C VAL A 40 9.17 13.68 -8.34
N VAL A 41 8.45 13.33 -9.41
CA VAL A 41 7.48 12.22 -9.40
C VAL A 41 8.19 10.87 -9.21
N LEU A 42 9.40 10.72 -9.74
CA LEU A 42 10.21 9.51 -9.52
C LEU A 42 10.55 9.32 -8.05
N VAL A 43 10.98 10.40 -7.38
CA VAL A 43 11.32 10.35 -5.95
C VAL A 43 10.10 9.96 -5.10
N ILE A 44 8.93 10.53 -5.38
CA ILE A 44 7.69 10.19 -4.69
C ILE A 44 7.29 8.73 -4.96
N ALA A 45 7.39 8.29 -6.21
CA ALA A 45 7.06 6.93 -6.59
C ALA A 45 7.98 5.92 -5.89
N GLU A 46 9.28 6.16 -5.90
CA GLU A 46 10.27 5.30 -5.28
C GLU A 46 10.14 5.28 -3.75
N ALA A 47 9.88 6.41 -3.11
CA ALA A 47 9.56 6.46 -1.68
C ALA A 47 8.30 5.64 -1.36
N THR A 48 7.26 5.77 -2.19
CA THR A 48 6.01 5.03 -2.02
C THR A 48 6.22 3.53 -2.18
N TYR A 49 6.95 3.10 -3.21
CA TYR A 49 7.28 1.70 -3.40
C TYR A 49 8.16 1.15 -2.28
N THR A 50 9.16 1.91 -1.83
CA THR A 50 10.05 1.49 -0.74
C THR A 50 9.29 1.24 0.57
N VAL A 51 8.29 2.06 0.87
CA VAL A 51 7.46 1.89 2.08
C VAL A 51 6.46 0.74 1.92
N THR A 52 5.87 0.59 0.73
CA THR A 52 4.77 -0.37 0.51
C THR A 52 5.22 -1.75 0.07
N ASP A 53 6.37 -1.88 -0.60
CA ASP A 53 6.89 -3.16 -1.13
C ASP A 53 7.26 -4.18 -0.06
N PRO A 54 7.96 -3.85 1.04
CA PRO A 54 8.31 -4.83 2.07
C PRO A 54 7.08 -5.56 2.66
N PRO A 55 6.01 -4.87 3.12
CA PRO A 55 4.83 -5.53 3.66
C PRO A 55 4.05 -6.28 2.58
N LEU A 56 3.98 -5.76 1.35
CA LEU A 56 3.37 -6.47 0.22
C LEU A 56 4.12 -7.75 -0.12
N LYS A 57 5.46 -7.70 -0.18
CA LYS A 57 6.31 -8.87 -0.47
C LYS A 57 6.20 -9.92 0.63
N PHE A 58 6.10 -9.48 1.88
CA PHE A 58 5.83 -10.37 3.01
C PHE A 58 4.47 -11.07 2.84
N LEU A 59 3.40 -10.33 2.52
CA LEU A 59 2.08 -10.90 2.27
C LEU A 59 2.03 -11.81 1.03
N ARG A 60 2.70 -11.42 -0.06
CA ARG A 60 2.81 -12.21 -1.30
C ARG A 60 3.46 -13.57 -1.08
N ARG A 61 4.26 -13.72 -0.03
CA ARG A 61 4.83 -15.02 0.37
C ARG A 61 3.75 -15.99 0.88
N PHE A 62 2.69 -15.48 1.49
CA PHE A 62 1.60 -16.28 2.05
C PHE A 62 0.38 -16.34 1.12
N ILE A 63 0.10 -15.27 0.40
CA ILE A 63 -1.08 -15.11 -0.46
C ILE A 63 -0.60 -14.72 -1.86
N PRO A 64 -0.30 -15.70 -2.73
CA PRO A 64 0.15 -15.42 -4.08
C PRO A 64 -0.97 -14.71 -4.88
N PRO A 65 -0.61 -13.82 -5.82
CA PRO A 65 -1.58 -13.11 -6.65
C PRO A 65 -2.36 -14.10 -7.53
N ILE A 66 -3.69 -14.08 -7.44
CA ILE A 66 -4.55 -14.94 -8.24
C ILE A 66 -4.81 -14.25 -9.57
N ARG A 67 -4.49 -14.97 -10.66
CA ARG A 67 -4.81 -14.55 -12.02
C ARG A 67 -6.17 -15.11 -12.40
N LEU A 68 -7.13 -14.23 -12.69
CA LEU A 68 -8.44 -14.60 -13.20
C LEU A 68 -8.48 -14.28 -14.70
N GLY A 69 -8.16 -15.30 -15.52
CA GLY A 69 -8.06 -15.14 -16.97
C GLY A 69 -6.95 -14.16 -17.35
N ASN A 70 -7.32 -13.07 -18.06
CA ASN A 70 -6.39 -12.02 -18.47
C ASN A 70 -6.16 -10.92 -17.41
N VAL A 71 -6.87 -10.93 -16.29
CA VAL A 71 -6.75 -9.91 -15.23
C VAL A 71 -6.10 -10.52 -14.00
N ALA A 72 -4.97 -9.96 -13.58
CA ALA A 72 -4.36 -10.29 -12.30
C ALA A 72 -4.99 -9.39 -11.23
N LEU A 73 -5.67 -9.98 -10.24
CA LEU A 73 -6.08 -9.26 -9.05
C LEU A 73 -4.98 -9.39 -8.00
N ASP A 74 -4.39 -8.27 -7.59
CA ASP A 74 -3.40 -8.25 -6.52
C ASP A 74 -4.11 -8.36 -5.15
N LEU A 75 -4.49 -9.59 -4.81
CA LEU A 75 -5.08 -9.94 -3.51
C LEU A 75 -4.17 -9.52 -2.35
N SER A 76 -2.85 -9.51 -2.55
CA SER A 76 -1.92 -9.09 -1.50
C SER A 76 -2.12 -7.62 -1.14
N PHE A 77 -2.41 -6.77 -2.13
CA PHE A 77 -2.72 -5.35 -1.90
C PHE A 77 -4.03 -5.18 -1.14
N THR A 78 -5.09 -5.86 -1.58
CA THR A 78 -6.39 -5.82 -0.88
C THR A 78 -6.28 -6.31 0.56
N VAL A 79 -5.56 -7.42 0.80
CA VAL A 79 -5.34 -7.97 2.13
C VAL A 79 -4.52 -7.00 2.98
N LEU A 80 -3.49 -6.35 2.44
CA LEU A 80 -2.69 -5.39 3.18
C LEU A 80 -3.53 -4.21 3.67
N ILE A 81 -4.40 -3.66 2.81
CA ILE A 81 -5.35 -2.61 3.21
C ILE A 81 -6.23 -3.10 4.37
N LEU A 82 -6.80 -4.31 4.27
CA LEU A 82 -7.64 -4.87 5.33
C LEU A 82 -6.88 -5.04 6.65
N VAL A 83 -5.64 -5.54 6.60
CA VAL A 83 -4.78 -5.70 7.79
C VAL A 83 -4.53 -4.35 8.46
N VAL A 84 -4.15 -3.33 7.69
CA VAL A 84 -3.93 -1.97 8.20
C VAL A 84 -5.21 -1.40 8.81
N TRP A 85 -6.35 -1.63 8.16
CA TRP A 85 -7.64 -1.15 8.66
C TRP A 85 -8.02 -1.79 10.00
N VAL A 86 -7.81 -3.11 10.13
CA VAL A 86 -8.00 -3.82 11.40
C VAL A 86 -7.03 -3.32 12.47
N LEU A 87 -5.76 -3.05 12.13
CA LEU A 87 -4.79 -2.47 13.06
C LEU A 87 -5.23 -1.09 13.56
N ILE A 88 -5.76 -0.23 12.68
CA ILE A 88 -6.28 1.09 13.08
C ILE A 88 -7.41 0.94 14.08
N ILE A 89 -8.38 0.05 13.81
CA ILE A 89 -9.51 -0.20 14.72
C ILE A 89 -9.02 -0.72 16.07
N PHE A 90 -8.05 -1.62 16.06
CA PHE A 90 -7.49 -2.18 17.28
C PHE A 90 -6.76 -1.11 18.12
N VAL A 91 -5.91 -0.30 17.48
CA VAL A 91 -5.19 0.81 18.13
C VAL A 91 -6.15 1.85 18.68
N GLN A 92 -7.26 2.15 18.00
CA GLN A 92 -8.28 3.08 18.49
C GLN A 92 -9.04 2.57 19.72
N ARG A 93 -9.09 1.25 19.92
CA ARG A 93 -9.78 0.62 21.06
C ARG A 93 -8.89 0.50 22.30
N LEU A 94 -7.58 0.69 22.17
CA LEU A 94 -6.56 0.71 23.23
C LEU A 94 -6.44 2.09 23.89
#